data_AF-A0A2S4JL82-F1
#
_entry.id   AF-A0A2S4JL82-F1
#
_cell.length_a   1.000
_cell.length_b   1.000
_cell.length_c   1.000
_cell.angle_alpha   90.00
_cell.angle_beta   90.00
_cell.angle_gamma   90.00
#
_symmetry.space_group_name_H-M   'P 1'
#
loop_
_entity.id
_entity.type
_entity.pdbx_description
1 polymer ?
#
loop_
_entity_poly.entity_id
_entity_poly.type
_entity_poly.pdbx_seq_one_letter_code
_entity_poly.pdbx_strand_id
1 'polypeptide(L)'
;MQAKQKDLNRLEADIAVIKEAIRANNGFIRHVLAAQALGRFMLAFGVGCIFVSLAWYIALERYGALNAVPLVTTVVLAGFSVAVLVVLGLWKTASITRAARNLDSRYSWHEVVGDLTGHPILFSQGLVVVTTVFVSVIAGRSGNVYLVPAAVAAGFATVFLLYAVAFLLTEYIPITIWLYLVAMITILLPGVSPMLIVAGGFGAGFVVYGLYCNAIGRSTNDRGVSES
;
A
#
# COMPACT_ATOMS: atom_id res chain seq x y z
N MET A 1 -14.69 23.48 47.27
CA MET A 1 -14.41 22.12 46.75
C MET A 1 -15.40 21.66 45.67
N GLN A 2 -16.71 21.94 45.80
CA GLN A 2 -17.72 21.51 44.81
C GLN A 2 -17.50 22.04 43.37
N ALA A 3 -17.01 23.28 43.19
CA ALA A 3 -16.74 23.83 41.87
C ALA A 3 -15.67 23.02 41.10
N LYS A 4 -14.59 22.61 41.81
CA LYS A 4 -13.49 21.84 41.24
C LYS A 4 -13.92 20.45 40.79
N GLN A 5 -14.87 19.82 41.49
CA GLN A 5 -15.44 18.52 41.12
C GLN A 5 -16.31 18.64 39.85
N LYS A 6 -17.06 19.74 39.71
CA LYS A 6 -17.92 19.97 38.55
C LYS A 6 -17.10 20.19 37.27
N ASP A 7 -15.96 20.88 37.36
CA ASP A 7 -15.05 21.07 36.23
C ASP A 7 -14.37 19.77 35.82
N LEU A 8 -13.99 18.92 36.79
CA LEU A 8 -13.38 17.62 36.54
C LEU A 8 -14.33 16.67 35.79
N ASN A 9 -15.59 16.61 36.22
CA ASN A 9 -16.60 15.79 35.55
C ASN A 9 -16.91 16.28 34.12
N ARG A 10 -16.81 17.60 33.88
CA ARG A 10 -17.02 18.18 32.54
C ARG A 10 -15.87 17.85 31.60
N LEU A 11 -14.63 17.91 32.09
CA LEU A 11 -13.43 17.47 31.36
C LEU A 11 -13.47 15.99 31.01
N GLU A 12 -13.93 15.14 31.93
CA GLU A 12 -14.07 13.71 31.69
C GLU A 12 -15.12 13.41 30.60
N ALA A 13 -16.25 14.11 30.63
CA ALA A 13 -17.27 14.01 29.60
C ALA A 13 -16.76 14.49 28.23
N ASP A 14 -16.03 15.60 28.17
CA ASP A 14 -15.44 16.11 26.93
C ASP A 14 -14.40 15.12 26.37
N ILE A 15 -13.57 14.53 27.23
CA ILE A 15 -12.61 13.47 26.84
C ILE A 15 -13.36 12.25 26.29
N ALA A 16 -14.47 11.85 26.91
CA ALA A 16 -15.28 10.73 26.44
C ALA A 16 -15.88 11.01 25.06
N VAL A 17 -16.44 12.20 24.84
CA VAL A 17 -17.01 12.63 23.56
C VAL A 17 -15.92 12.69 22.47
N ILE A 18 -14.75 13.25 22.77
CA ILE A 18 -13.61 13.29 21.83
C ILE A 18 -13.17 11.87 21.48
N LYS A 19 -13.07 10.98 22.48
CA LYS A 19 -12.67 9.59 22.27
C LYS A 19 -13.70 8.83 21.44
N GLU A 20 -14.99 9.08 21.65
CA GLU A 20 -16.08 8.46 20.91
C GLU A 20 -16.14 8.98 19.47
N ALA A 21 -15.97 10.28 19.25
CA ALA A 21 -15.85 10.88 17.92
C ALA A 21 -14.64 10.35 17.14
N ILE A 22 -13.47 10.21 17.79
CA ILE A 22 -12.29 9.59 17.19
C ILE A 22 -12.56 8.12 16.84
N ARG A 23 -13.25 7.39 17.72
CA ARG A 23 -13.54 5.96 17.52
C ARG A 23 -14.57 5.73 16.42
N ALA A 24 -15.61 6.56 16.34
CA ALA A 24 -16.62 6.51 15.30
C ALA A 24 -16.04 6.84 13.91
N ASN A 25 -15.19 7.88 13.83
CA ASN A 25 -14.53 8.23 12.57
C ASN A 25 -13.51 7.17 12.13
N ASN A 26 -12.77 6.59 13.09
CA ASN A 26 -11.87 5.47 12.81
C ASN A 26 -12.61 4.21 12.34
N GLY A 27 -13.85 3.97 12.79
CA GLY A 27 -14.66 2.82 12.37
C GLY A 27 -14.98 2.83 10.88
N PHE A 28 -15.36 4.00 10.35
CA PHE A 28 -15.65 4.19 8.92
C PHE A 28 -14.40 3.99 8.06
N ILE A 29 -13.31 4.71 8.37
CA ILE A 29 -12.06 4.60 7.62
C ILE A 29 -11.51 3.17 7.68
N ARG A 30 -11.62 2.50 8.82
CA ARG A 30 -11.20 1.11 8.99
C ARG A 30 -11.97 0.15 8.08
N HIS A 31 -13.27 0.36 7.87
CA HIS A 31 -14.07 -0.47 6.95
C HIS A 31 -13.75 -0.18 5.49
N VAL A 32 -13.56 1.09 5.12
CA VAL A 32 -13.18 1.49 3.75
C VAL A 32 -11.80 0.95 3.38
N LEU A 33 -10.85 1.01 4.33
CA LEU A 33 -9.48 0.53 4.17
C LEU A 33 -9.30 -0.93 4.62
N ALA A 34 -10.38 -1.63 4.94
CA ALA A 34 -10.31 -3.00 5.41
C ALA A 34 -9.60 -3.87 4.37
N ALA A 35 -8.70 -4.72 4.87
CA ALA A 35 -7.85 -5.57 4.03
C ALA A 35 -8.65 -6.44 3.05
N GLN A 36 -9.91 -6.77 3.37
CA GLN A 36 -10.80 -7.53 2.50
C GLN A 36 -11.17 -6.79 1.21
N ALA A 37 -11.44 -5.48 1.27
CA ALA A 37 -11.74 -4.68 0.09
C ALA A 37 -10.50 -4.54 -0.81
N LEU A 38 -9.32 -4.48 -0.19
CA LEU A 38 -8.05 -4.28 -0.87
C LEU A 38 -7.37 -5.59 -1.31
N GLY A 39 -7.79 -6.76 -0.81
CA GLY A 39 -7.15 -8.04 -1.07
C GLY A 39 -7.08 -8.41 -2.56
N ARG A 40 -8.14 -8.14 -3.32
CA ARG A 40 -8.16 -8.34 -4.79
C ARG A 40 -7.20 -7.40 -5.51
N PHE A 41 -7.13 -6.14 -5.07
CA PHE A 41 -6.18 -5.17 -5.60
C PHE A 41 -4.74 -5.62 -5.33
N MET A 42 -4.42 -6.06 -4.10
CA MET A 42 -3.08 -6.54 -3.75
C MET A 42 -2.67 -7.76 -4.59
N LEU A 43 -3.59 -8.70 -4.80
CA LEU A 43 -3.34 -9.85 -5.67
C LEU A 43 -3.03 -9.39 -7.11
N ALA A 44 -3.87 -8.54 -7.70
CA ALA A 44 -3.66 -8.03 -9.05
C ALA A 44 -2.37 -7.21 -9.18
N PHE A 45 -2.06 -6.40 -8.15
CA PHE A 45 -0.83 -5.62 -8.09
C PHE A 45 0.39 -6.55 -8.04
N GLY A 46 0.38 -7.57 -7.20
CA GLY A 46 1.46 -8.56 -7.11
C GLY A 46 1.66 -9.31 -8.43
N VAL A 47 0.58 -9.76 -9.07
CA VAL A 47 0.63 -10.41 -10.40
C VAL A 47 1.21 -9.45 -11.44
N GLY A 48 0.77 -8.19 -11.46
CA GLY A 48 1.31 -7.16 -12.33
C GLY A 48 2.81 -6.94 -12.15
N CYS A 49 3.27 -6.85 -10.89
CA CYS A 49 4.70 -6.76 -10.57
C CYS A 49 5.48 -7.97 -11.10
N ILE A 50 4.97 -9.20 -10.92
CA ILE A 50 5.63 -10.41 -11.43
C ILE A 50 5.78 -10.33 -12.95
N PHE A 51 4.69 -10.11 -13.68
CA PHE A 51 4.71 -10.12 -15.14
C PHE A 51 5.57 -9.00 -15.73
N VAL A 52 5.42 -7.78 -15.23
CA VAL A 52 6.21 -6.63 -15.71
C VAL A 52 7.69 -6.84 -15.43
N SER A 53 8.06 -7.24 -14.22
CA SER A 53 9.46 -7.44 -13.85
C SER A 53 10.09 -8.63 -14.59
N LEU A 54 9.37 -9.73 -14.79
CA LEU A 54 9.88 -10.86 -15.58
C LEU A 54 10.04 -10.49 -17.06
N ALA A 55 9.13 -9.71 -17.63
CA ALA A 55 9.27 -9.23 -19.02
C ALA A 55 10.53 -8.38 -19.19
N TRP A 56 10.80 -7.46 -18.25
CA TRP A 56 12.05 -6.70 -18.22
C TRP A 56 13.27 -7.57 -18.01
N TYR A 57 13.20 -8.54 -17.09
CA TYR A 57 14.29 -9.48 -16.83
C TYR A 57 14.69 -10.25 -18.08
N ILE A 58 13.73 -10.87 -18.78
CA ILE A 58 13.97 -11.64 -20.02
C ILE A 58 14.58 -10.75 -21.11
N ALA A 59 14.12 -9.51 -21.24
CA ALA A 59 14.70 -8.57 -22.20
C ALA A 59 16.15 -8.23 -21.84
N LEU A 60 16.44 -7.93 -20.58
CA LEU A 60 17.80 -7.61 -20.11
C LEU A 60 18.74 -8.81 -20.24
N GLU A 61 18.28 -10.02 -19.96
CA GLU A 61 19.08 -11.24 -20.13
C GLU A 61 19.42 -11.51 -21.61
N ARG A 62 18.46 -11.25 -22.51
CA ARG A 62 18.67 -11.45 -23.96
C ARG A 62 19.64 -10.44 -24.58
N TYR A 63 19.60 -9.18 -24.14
CA TYR A 63 20.42 -8.10 -24.71
C TYR A 63 21.65 -7.75 -23.86
N GLY A 64 21.80 -8.32 -22.66
CA GLY A 64 22.92 -8.15 -21.74
C GLY A 64 22.86 -6.86 -20.90
N ALA A 65 22.42 -5.74 -21.49
CA ALA A 65 22.34 -4.45 -20.79
C ALA A 65 21.19 -3.57 -21.33
N LEU A 66 20.71 -2.63 -20.51
CA LEU A 66 19.57 -1.77 -20.86
C LEU A 66 19.84 -0.90 -22.11
N ASN A 67 21.07 -0.42 -22.28
CA ASN A 67 21.50 0.36 -23.44
C ASN A 67 21.64 -0.48 -24.73
N ALA A 68 21.71 -1.81 -24.61
CA ALA A 68 21.75 -2.74 -25.74
C ALA A 68 20.35 -3.21 -26.18
N VAL A 69 19.31 -2.94 -25.39
CA VAL A 69 17.92 -3.26 -25.74
C VAL A 69 17.47 -2.34 -26.88
N PRO A 70 16.91 -2.88 -27.99
CA PRO A 70 16.37 -2.07 -29.08
C PRO A 70 15.33 -1.08 -28.58
N LEU A 71 15.38 0.16 -29.11
CA LEU A 71 14.49 1.25 -28.69
C LEU A 71 13.01 0.84 -28.73
N VAL A 72 12.60 0.11 -29.78
CA VAL A 72 11.22 -0.38 -29.92
C VAL A 72 10.82 -1.27 -28.75
N THR A 73 11.68 -2.23 -28.36
CA THR A 73 11.43 -3.13 -27.23
C THR A 73 11.34 -2.36 -25.92
N THR A 74 12.25 -1.41 -25.69
CA THR A 74 12.24 -0.54 -24.50
C THR A 74 10.96 0.28 -24.41
N VAL A 75 10.54 0.91 -25.51
CA VAL A 75 9.30 1.71 -25.57
C VAL A 75 8.07 0.84 -25.32
N VAL A 76 8.01 -0.35 -25.90
CA VAL A 76 6.89 -1.29 -25.68
C VAL A 76 6.83 -1.75 -24.22
N LEU A 77 7.95 -2.15 -23.63
CA LEU A 77 8.00 -2.58 -22.23
C LEU A 77 7.68 -1.44 -21.25
N ALA A 78 8.19 -0.25 -21.51
CA ALA A 78 7.89 0.94 -20.72
C ALA A 78 6.41 1.31 -20.84
N GLY A 79 5.87 1.37 -22.06
CA GLY A 79 4.45 1.62 -22.32
C GLY A 79 3.55 0.61 -21.63
N PHE A 80 3.89 -0.68 -21.70
CA PHE A 80 3.17 -1.74 -20.99
C PHE A 80 3.23 -1.57 -19.48
N SER A 81 4.41 -1.25 -18.92
CA SER A 81 4.58 -1.01 -17.48
C SER A 81 3.71 0.14 -16.99
N VAL A 82 3.71 1.27 -17.74
CA VAL A 82 2.86 2.43 -17.44
C VAL A 82 1.39 2.07 -17.53
N ALA A 83 0.97 1.35 -18.58
CA ALA A 83 -0.42 0.93 -18.75
C ALA A 83 -0.89 0.06 -17.57
N VAL A 84 -0.08 -0.92 -17.15
CA VAL A 84 -0.38 -1.76 -15.97
C VAL A 84 -0.55 -0.92 -14.71
N LEU A 85 0.36 0.04 -14.45
CA LEU A 85 0.28 0.92 -13.29
C LEU A 85 -0.96 1.83 -13.32
N VAL A 86 -1.30 2.38 -14.49
CA VAL A 86 -2.50 3.22 -14.66
C VAL A 86 -3.77 2.41 -14.41
N VAL A 87 -3.88 1.22 -15.02
CA VAL A 87 -5.04 0.33 -14.84
C VAL A 87 -5.19 -0.07 -13.38
N LEU A 88 -4.11 -0.48 -12.72
CA LEU A 88 -4.13 -0.83 -11.29
C LEU A 88 -4.47 0.38 -10.41
N GLY A 89 -3.96 1.57 -10.74
CA GLY A 89 -4.27 2.80 -10.04
C GLY A 89 -5.76 3.17 -10.12
N LEU A 90 -6.33 3.13 -11.32
CA LEU A 90 -7.77 3.37 -11.54
C LEU A 90 -8.63 2.29 -10.87
N TRP A 91 -8.18 1.04 -10.89
CA TRP A 91 -8.90 -0.03 -10.22
C TRP A 91 -8.83 0.11 -8.69
N LYS A 92 -7.71 0.54 -8.13
CA LYS A 92 -7.57 0.85 -6.70
C LYS A 92 -8.57 1.93 -6.29
N THR A 93 -8.60 3.05 -7.01
CA THR A 93 -9.52 4.16 -6.70
C THR A 93 -10.97 3.72 -6.83
N ALA A 94 -11.32 3.01 -7.91
CA ALA A 94 -12.67 2.47 -8.10
C ALA A 94 -13.08 1.49 -6.97
N SER A 95 -12.16 0.65 -6.50
CA SER A 95 -12.41 -0.32 -5.42
C SER A 95 -12.66 0.39 -4.08
N ILE A 96 -11.84 1.41 -3.76
CA ILE A 96 -12.00 2.23 -2.56
C ILE A 96 -13.33 3.00 -2.61
N THR A 97 -13.64 3.64 -3.74
CA THR A 97 -14.90 4.37 -3.90
C THR A 97 -16.12 3.46 -3.79
N ARG A 98 -16.05 2.25 -4.36
CA ARG A 98 -17.14 1.28 -4.24
C ARG A 98 -17.31 0.81 -2.79
N ALA A 99 -16.22 0.54 -2.08
CA ALA A 99 -16.27 0.16 -0.67
C ALA A 99 -16.86 1.29 0.19
N ALA A 100 -16.48 2.53 -0.07
CA ALA A 100 -17.00 3.69 0.66
C ALA A 100 -18.49 3.95 0.38
N ARG A 101 -18.94 3.86 -0.88
CA ARG A 101 -20.36 4.02 -1.25
C ARG A 101 -21.28 2.94 -0.67
N ASN A 102 -20.74 1.76 -0.38
CA ASN A 102 -21.51 0.70 0.29
C ASN A 102 -21.77 1.02 1.77
N LEU A 103 -20.95 1.86 2.41
CA LEU A 103 -21.12 2.28 3.79
C LEU A 103 -21.96 3.56 3.88
N ASP A 104 -21.74 4.49 2.97
CA ASP A 104 -22.53 5.72 2.87
C ASP A 104 -22.89 6.03 1.41
N SER A 105 -24.19 5.94 1.10
CA SER A 105 -24.72 6.26 -0.23
C SER A 105 -24.51 7.72 -0.66
N ARG A 106 -24.30 8.64 0.30
CA ARG A 106 -24.04 10.06 0.05
C ARG A 106 -22.55 10.38 -0.11
N TYR A 107 -21.69 9.37 -0.10
CA TYR A 107 -20.24 9.52 -0.21
C TYR A 107 -19.81 10.39 -1.42
N SER A 108 -19.11 11.48 -1.13
CA SER A 108 -18.46 12.36 -2.09
C SER A 108 -16.93 12.27 -1.97
N TRP A 109 -16.25 12.00 -3.08
CA TRP A 109 -14.77 11.98 -3.09
C TRP A 109 -14.18 13.36 -2.75
N HIS A 110 -14.87 14.45 -3.10
CA HIS A 110 -14.37 15.79 -2.81
C HIS A 110 -14.25 16.04 -1.29
N GLU A 111 -15.24 15.58 -0.52
CA GLU A 111 -15.23 15.69 0.95
C GLU A 111 -14.08 14.89 1.55
N VAL A 112 -13.89 13.66 1.09
CA VAL A 112 -12.79 12.79 1.56
C VAL A 112 -11.41 13.37 1.23
N VAL A 113 -11.20 13.92 0.03
CA VAL A 113 -9.94 14.62 -0.27
C VAL A 113 -9.76 15.83 0.65
N GLY A 114 -10.82 16.62 0.87
CA GLY A 114 -10.79 17.75 1.80
C GLY A 114 -10.33 17.33 3.20
N ASP A 115 -10.97 16.30 3.76
CA ASP A 115 -10.66 15.78 5.09
C ASP A 115 -9.25 15.19 5.16
N LEU A 116 -8.83 14.44 4.14
CA LEU A 116 -7.50 13.85 4.07
C LEU A 116 -6.42 14.92 3.95
N THR A 117 -6.65 16.01 3.19
CA THR A 117 -5.64 17.06 3.00
C THR A 117 -5.26 17.77 4.30
N GLY A 118 -6.16 17.81 5.28
CA GLY A 118 -5.87 18.29 6.65
C GLY A 118 -5.16 17.26 7.51
N HIS A 119 -5.11 15.98 7.10
CA HIS A 119 -4.56 14.91 7.91
C HIS A 119 -3.03 14.77 7.76
N PRO A 120 -2.24 14.75 8.85
CA PRO A 120 -0.78 14.60 8.81
C PRO A 120 -0.25 13.36 8.09
N ILE A 121 -1.09 12.35 7.87
CA ILE A 121 -0.73 11.10 7.17
C ILE A 121 -0.43 11.41 5.71
N LEU A 122 -1.21 12.28 5.05
CA LEU A 122 -1.02 12.59 3.64
C LEU A 122 0.35 13.25 3.41
N PHE A 123 0.70 14.18 4.30
CA PHE A 123 2.01 14.84 4.27
C PHE A 123 3.15 13.84 4.52
N SER A 124 3.04 13.01 5.56
CA SER A 124 4.03 11.99 5.88
C SER A 124 4.22 10.98 4.74
N GLN A 125 3.12 10.51 4.15
CA GLN A 125 3.14 9.61 2.99
C GLN A 125 3.80 10.28 1.79
N GLY A 126 3.46 11.55 1.50
CA GLY A 126 4.08 12.31 0.43
C GLY A 126 5.60 12.42 0.60
N LEU A 127 6.06 12.71 1.83
CA LEU A 127 7.48 12.79 2.16
C LEU A 127 8.19 11.44 1.95
N VAL A 128 7.58 10.33 2.39
CA VAL A 128 8.11 8.98 2.17
C VAL A 128 8.23 8.69 0.68
N VAL A 129 7.18 8.94 -0.11
CA VAL A 129 7.19 8.70 -1.56
C VAL A 129 8.27 9.52 -2.26
N VAL A 130 8.37 10.82 -1.96
CA VAL A 130 9.40 11.71 -2.54
C VAL A 130 10.80 11.21 -2.17
N THR A 131 11.02 10.85 -0.90
CA THR A 131 12.32 10.33 -0.43
C THR A 131 12.66 9.02 -1.12
N THR A 132 11.71 8.08 -1.23
CA THR A 132 11.89 6.82 -1.94
C THR A 132 12.28 7.05 -3.40
N VAL A 133 11.55 7.92 -4.11
CA VAL A 133 11.86 8.25 -5.51
C VAL A 133 13.26 8.85 -5.63
N PHE A 134 13.60 9.82 -4.76
CA PHE A 134 14.90 10.48 -4.78
C PHE A 134 16.05 9.49 -4.53
N VAL A 135 15.92 8.63 -3.51
CA VAL A 135 16.90 7.58 -3.20
C VAL A 135 17.03 6.58 -4.35
N SER A 136 15.91 6.14 -4.95
CA SER A 136 15.93 5.24 -6.11
C SER A 136 16.63 5.85 -7.33
N VAL A 137 16.41 7.15 -7.60
CA VAL A 137 17.09 7.85 -8.71
C VAL A 137 18.59 7.96 -8.46
N ILE A 138 19.00 8.33 -7.24
CA ILE A 138 20.42 8.40 -6.87
C ILE A 138 21.08 7.03 -6.97
N ALA A 139 20.44 5.99 -6.43
CA ALA A 139 20.90 4.61 -6.52
C ALA A 139 21.14 4.19 -7.97
N GLY A 140 20.15 4.42 -8.84
CA GLY A 140 20.26 4.13 -10.28
C GLY A 140 21.40 4.88 -10.95
N ARG A 141 21.59 6.17 -10.65
CA ARG A 141 22.68 6.98 -11.22
C ARG A 141 24.07 6.58 -10.71
N SER A 142 24.17 6.07 -9.48
CA SER A 142 25.42 5.59 -8.90
C SER A 142 25.88 4.21 -9.41
N GLY A 143 25.08 3.56 -10.26
CA GLY A 143 25.32 2.19 -10.72
C GLY A 143 24.91 1.10 -9.72
N ASN A 144 24.46 1.48 -8.52
CA ASN A 144 23.99 0.56 -7.48
C ASN A 144 22.50 0.21 -7.67
N VAL A 145 22.16 -0.40 -8.80
CA VAL A 145 20.77 -0.67 -9.20
C VAL A 145 20.03 -1.57 -8.20
N TYR A 146 20.76 -2.41 -7.43
CA TYR A 146 20.20 -3.26 -6.36
C TYR A 146 19.55 -2.45 -5.23
N LEU A 147 20.02 -1.23 -4.98
CA LEU A 147 19.43 -0.36 -3.95
C LEU A 147 18.05 0.17 -4.35
N VAL A 148 17.70 0.14 -5.64
CA VAL A 148 16.39 0.60 -6.14
C VAL A 148 15.25 -0.23 -5.55
N PRO A 149 15.18 -1.56 -5.74
CA PRO A 149 14.15 -2.37 -5.10
C PRO A 149 14.22 -2.30 -3.57
N ALA A 150 15.39 -2.18 -2.95
CA ALA A 150 15.47 -2.03 -1.49
C ALA A 150 14.76 -0.75 -1.01
N ALA A 151 15.03 0.38 -1.66
CA ALA A 151 14.43 1.68 -1.35
C ALA A 151 12.91 1.67 -1.58
N VAL A 152 12.46 1.08 -2.70
CA VAL A 152 11.03 0.99 -3.01
C VAL A 152 10.30 0.08 -2.02
N ALA A 153 10.91 -1.04 -1.62
CA ALA A 153 10.34 -1.96 -0.63
C ALA A 153 10.21 -1.27 0.73
N ALA A 154 11.27 -0.61 1.20
CA ALA A 154 11.25 0.15 2.45
C ALA A 154 10.25 1.32 2.41
N GLY A 155 10.13 2.00 1.27
CA GLY A 155 9.14 3.06 1.04
C GLY A 155 7.71 2.54 1.19
N PHE A 156 7.36 1.47 0.47
CA PHE A 156 6.04 0.86 0.60
C PHE A 156 5.78 0.31 2.01
N ALA A 157 6.76 -0.36 2.62
CA ALA A 157 6.65 -0.83 4.00
C ALA A 157 6.32 0.32 4.96
N THR A 158 6.99 1.45 4.82
CA THR A 158 6.76 2.63 5.66
C THR A 158 5.37 3.23 5.42
N VAL A 159 4.88 3.27 4.17
CA VAL A 159 3.51 3.72 3.87
C VAL A 159 2.47 2.79 4.49
N PHE A 160 2.65 1.47 4.41
CA PHE A 160 1.74 0.52 5.05
C PHE A 160 1.80 0.59 6.58
N LEU A 161 2.99 0.81 7.15
CA LEU A 161 3.15 1.03 8.58
C LEU A 161 2.43 2.31 9.04
N LEU A 162 2.53 3.40 8.28
CA LEU A 162 1.81 4.64 8.54
C LEU A 162 0.30 4.40 8.58
N TYR A 163 -0.25 3.65 7.61
CA TYR A 163 -1.66 3.28 7.63
C TYR A 163 -2.03 2.36 8.79
N ALA A 164 -1.18 1.37 9.11
CA ALA A 164 -1.41 0.46 10.22
C ALA A 164 -1.48 1.20 11.55
N VAL A 165 -0.57 2.15 11.80
CA VAL A 165 -0.53 2.92 13.05
C VAL A 165 -1.65 3.96 13.09
N ALA A 166 -1.83 4.71 12.02
CA ALA A 166 -2.73 5.86 12.05
C ALA A 166 -4.21 5.48 12.00
N PHE A 167 -4.55 4.36 11.33
CA PHE A 167 -5.92 3.85 11.27
C PHE A 167 -6.14 2.58 12.10
N LEU A 168 -5.14 2.17 12.90
CA LEU A 168 -5.17 0.95 13.71
C LEU A 168 -5.51 -0.32 12.89
N LEU A 169 -5.04 -0.36 11.65
CA LEU A 169 -5.24 -1.47 10.71
C LEU A 169 -4.13 -2.51 10.90
N THR A 170 -4.25 -3.36 11.92
CA THR A 170 -3.29 -4.42 12.23
C THR A 170 -3.13 -5.43 11.09
N GLU A 171 -4.10 -5.49 10.18
CA GLU A 171 -4.10 -6.34 9.01
C GLU A 171 -2.96 -6.01 8.03
N TYR A 172 -2.40 -4.79 8.04
CA TYR A 172 -1.25 -4.41 7.19
C TYR A 172 0.11 -4.75 7.79
N ILE A 173 0.17 -5.20 9.05
CA ILE A 173 1.44 -5.54 9.72
C ILE A 173 2.19 -6.67 8.97
N PRO A 174 1.54 -7.77 8.54
CA PRO A 174 2.26 -8.85 7.84
C PRO A 174 2.94 -8.40 6.55
N ILE A 175 2.24 -7.62 5.70
CA ILE A 175 2.83 -7.11 4.44
C ILE A 175 3.93 -6.08 4.71
N THR A 176 3.80 -5.27 5.76
CA THR A 176 4.84 -4.33 6.20
C THR A 176 6.12 -5.07 6.59
N ILE A 177 6.00 -6.08 7.45
CA ILE A 177 7.15 -6.91 7.87
C ILE A 177 7.79 -7.57 6.64
N TRP A 178 6.98 -8.16 5.77
CA TRP A 178 7.45 -8.79 4.54
C TRP A 178 8.27 -7.83 3.67
N LEU A 179 7.76 -6.61 3.43
CA LEU A 179 8.45 -5.63 2.59
C LEU A 179 9.76 -5.13 3.22
N TYR A 180 9.82 -4.96 4.54
CA TYR A 180 11.09 -4.66 5.21
C TYR A 180 12.09 -5.81 5.09
N LEU A 181 11.63 -7.06 5.22
CA LEU A 181 12.49 -8.23 4.98
C LEU A 181 13.00 -8.27 3.54
N VAL A 182 12.15 -8.00 2.55
CA VAL A 182 12.56 -7.89 1.14
C VAL A 182 13.62 -6.78 0.98
N ALA A 183 13.44 -5.62 1.60
CA ALA A 183 14.43 -4.54 1.56
C ALA A 183 15.79 -4.97 2.13
N MET A 184 15.80 -5.66 3.28
CA MET A 184 17.03 -6.18 3.89
C MET A 184 17.69 -7.26 3.02
N ILE A 185 16.92 -8.23 2.54
CA ILE A 185 17.41 -9.33 1.68
C ILE A 185 18.02 -8.76 0.39
N THR A 186 17.41 -7.74 -0.18
CA THR A 186 17.91 -7.07 -1.39
C THR A 186 19.32 -6.50 -1.19
N ILE A 187 19.56 -5.89 -0.03
CA ILE A 187 20.87 -5.33 0.31
C ILE A 187 21.91 -6.44 0.55
N LEU A 188 21.49 -7.57 1.12
CA LEU A 188 22.36 -8.69 1.43
C LEU A 188 22.70 -9.58 0.22
N LEU A 189 21.92 -9.51 -0.86
CA LEU A 189 22.07 -10.34 -2.05
C LEU A 189 22.32 -9.51 -3.33
N PRO A 190 23.46 -8.79 -3.44
CA PRO A 190 23.77 -7.97 -4.62
C PRO A 190 23.99 -8.79 -5.90
N GLY A 191 24.15 -10.11 -5.80
CA GLY A 191 24.30 -11.00 -6.96
C GLY A 191 22.99 -11.35 -7.66
N VAL A 192 21.83 -11.06 -7.05
CA VAL A 192 20.53 -11.39 -7.63
C VAL A 192 20.03 -10.21 -8.46
N SER A 193 19.52 -10.50 -9.67
CA SER A 193 18.96 -9.47 -10.53
C SER A 193 17.86 -8.67 -9.81
N PRO A 194 17.92 -7.32 -9.82
CA PRO A 194 16.89 -6.46 -9.21
C PRO A 194 15.47 -6.80 -9.67
N MET A 195 15.30 -7.22 -10.94
CA MET A 195 13.99 -7.57 -11.49
C MET A 195 13.44 -8.86 -10.89
N LEU A 196 14.29 -9.85 -10.59
CA LEU A 196 13.87 -11.07 -9.90
C LEU A 196 13.49 -10.80 -8.45
N ILE A 197 14.18 -9.85 -7.79
CA ILE A 197 13.83 -9.40 -6.45
C ILE A 197 12.47 -8.69 -6.47
N VAL A 198 12.17 -7.87 -7.47
CA VAL A 198 10.83 -7.26 -7.60
C VAL A 198 9.77 -8.33 -7.85
N ALA A 199 10.00 -9.27 -8.77
CA ALA A 199 9.03 -10.33 -9.06
C ALA A 199 8.80 -11.26 -7.84
N GLY A 200 9.87 -11.79 -7.25
CA GLY A 200 9.80 -12.73 -6.14
C GLY A 200 9.50 -12.07 -4.79
N GLY A 201 10.16 -10.95 -4.48
CA GLY A 201 9.97 -10.23 -3.22
C GLY A 201 8.65 -9.48 -3.19
N PHE A 202 8.47 -8.51 -4.09
CA PHE A 202 7.26 -7.68 -4.09
C PHE A 202 6.09 -8.47 -4.63
N GLY A 203 6.24 -8.99 -5.85
CA GLY A 203 5.18 -9.68 -6.57
C GLY A 203 4.59 -10.84 -5.77
N ALA A 204 5.42 -11.80 -5.35
CA ALA A 204 4.93 -12.93 -4.56
C ALA A 204 4.39 -12.49 -3.20
N GLY A 205 5.03 -11.53 -2.53
CA GLY A 205 4.55 -10.97 -1.26
C GLY A 205 3.13 -10.42 -1.34
N PHE A 206 2.86 -9.59 -2.34
CA PHE A 206 1.54 -9.02 -2.57
C PHE A 206 0.50 -10.07 -3.01
N VAL A 207 0.90 -11.08 -3.78
CA VAL A 207 0.02 -12.20 -4.13
C VAL A 207 -0.37 -13.01 -2.89
N VAL A 208 0.61 -13.43 -2.08
CA VAL A 208 0.37 -14.20 -0.85
C VAL A 208 -0.51 -13.41 0.12
N TYR A 209 -0.19 -12.13 0.32
CA TYR A 209 -1.00 -11.26 1.17
C TYR A 209 -2.41 -11.06 0.62
N GLY A 210 -2.57 -10.84 -0.69
CA GLY A 210 -3.88 -10.74 -1.32
C GLY A 210 -4.72 -12.00 -1.17
N LEU A 211 -4.12 -13.19 -1.29
CA LEU A 211 -4.78 -14.46 -1.03
C LEU A 211 -5.20 -14.61 0.43
N TYR A 212 -4.32 -14.25 1.37
CA TYR A 212 -4.61 -14.24 2.80
C TYR A 212 -5.82 -13.34 3.14
N CYS A 213 -5.84 -12.10 2.64
CA CYS A 213 -6.95 -11.18 2.85
C CYS A 213 -8.28 -11.72 2.28
N ASN A 214 -8.24 -12.36 1.11
CA ASN A 214 -9.43 -12.96 0.51
C ASN A 214 -9.93 -14.19 1.29
N ALA A 215 -9.02 -15.00 1.86
CA ALA A 215 -9.38 -16.16 2.67
C ALA A 215 -10.09 -15.75 3.97
N ILE A 216 -9.56 -14.74 4.68
CA ILE A 216 -10.18 -14.19 5.88
C ILE A 216 -11.54 -13.56 5.57
N GLY A 217 -11.66 -12.87 4.44
CA GLY A 217 -12.90 -12.24 4.05
C GLY A 217 -14.07 -13.22 3.85
N ARG A 218 -13.78 -14.44 3.37
CA ARG A 218 -14.81 -15.47 3.17
C ARG A 218 -15.33 -16.03 4.49
N SER A 219 -14.44 -16.33 5.44
CA SER A 219 -14.83 -16.93 6.71
C SER A 219 -15.71 -16.02 7.57
N THR A 220 -15.52 -14.70 7.49
CA THR A 220 -16.39 -13.73 8.18
C THR A 220 -17.79 -13.70 7.59
N ASN A 221 -17.92 -13.83 6.27
CA ASN A 221 -19.21 -13.76 5.59
C ASN A 221 -20.07 -15.01 5.86
N ASP A 222 -19.44 -16.19 5.95
CA ASP A 222 -20.13 -17.45 6.23
C ASP A 222 -20.72 -17.50 7.65
N ARG A 223 -20.07 -16.86 8.63
CA ARG A 223 -20.57 -16.77 10.02
C ARG A 223 -21.76 -15.81 10.17
N GLY A 224 -21.82 -14.76 9.38
CA GLY A 224 -22.93 -13.80 9.42
C GLY A 224 -24.26 -14.37 8.92
N VAL A 225 -24.23 -15.41 8.07
CA VAL A 225 -25.44 -16.03 7.51
C VAL A 225 -26.04 -17.09 8.44
N SER A 226 -25.26 -17.67 9.36
CA SER A 226 -25.77 -18.66 10.31
C SER A 226 -26.52 -18.06 11.52
N GLU A 227 -26.39 -16.75 11.74
CA GLU A 227 -26.99 -16.05 12.89
C GLU A 227 -28.23 -15.20 12.52
N SER A 228 -28.63 -15.19 11.25
CA SER A 228 -29.83 -14.50 10.74
C SER A 228 -30.93 -15.50 10.37
#